data_AF-A0A562KXH0-F1
#
_entry.id   AF-A0A562KXH0-F1
#
_cell.length_a   1.000
_cell.length_b   1.000
_cell.length_c   1.000
_cell.angle_alpha   90.00
_cell.angle_beta   90.00
_cell.angle_gamma   90.00
#
_symmetry.space_group_name_H-M   'P 1'
#
loop_
_entity.id
_entity.type
_entity.pdbx_description
1 polymer ?
#
loop_
_entity_poly.entity_id
_entity_poly.type
_entity_poly.pdbx_seq_one_letter_code
_entity_poly.pdbx_strand_id
1 'polypeptide(L)'
;MCDYSLHAVASRPAEVGETIVSTTFRGTSTRGFASAADPNVAVCLLPGTELAFADNVRYDNRWIWTRTINSRVGKFGKIDPHIPDRHHDAIEFPDGKYVLVTQLVEGQRATVLQLPVTQPVSEREHKPQIIADSRPSPTPRLPIG
;
A
#
# COMPACT_ATOMS: atom_id res chain seq x y z
N MET A 1 -11.18 6.87 5.76
CA MET A 1 -10.42 7.88 5.00
C MET A 1 -9.13 7.23 4.56
N CYS A 2 -8.79 7.28 3.27
CA CYS A 2 -7.51 6.78 2.82
C CYS A 2 -6.36 7.61 3.37
N ASP A 3 -5.20 6.98 3.43
CA ASP A 3 -3.93 7.61 3.76
C ASP A 3 -3.31 8.39 2.57
N TYR A 4 -4.05 8.48 1.45
CA TYR A 4 -3.78 9.55 0.49
C TYR A 4 -3.89 10.84 1.31
N SER A 5 -2.85 11.67 1.37
CA SER A 5 -2.83 12.97 2.08
C SER A 5 -3.80 14.00 1.45
N LEU A 6 -4.98 13.55 1.04
CA LEU A 6 -6.06 14.19 0.34
C LEU A 6 -7.16 14.59 1.34
N HIS A 7 -6.79 15.32 2.39
CA HIS A 7 -7.73 15.61 3.48
C HIS A 7 -8.99 16.38 3.07
N ALA A 8 -8.93 17.05 1.92
CA ALA A 8 -10.02 17.84 1.35
C ALA A 8 -10.79 17.14 0.22
N VAL A 9 -10.44 15.90 -0.15
CA VAL A 9 -11.08 15.18 -1.27
C VAL A 9 -12.11 14.20 -0.73
N ALA A 10 -13.32 14.23 -1.28
CA ALA A 10 -14.33 13.21 -0.98
C ALA A 10 -13.78 11.82 -1.31
N SER A 11 -13.95 10.85 -0.40
CA SER A 11 -13.43 9.50 -0.61
C SER A 11 -14.45 8.44 -0.23
N ARG A 12 -14.39 7.29 -0.90
CA ARG A 12 -15.20 6.10 -0.62
C ARG A 12 -14.39 4.82 -0.82
N PRO A 13 -14.77 3.69 -0.22
CA PRO A 13 -14.12 2.41 -0.49
C PRO A 13 -14.30 1.96 -1.94
N ALA A 14 -13.38 1.13 -2.40
CA ALA A 14 -13.48 0.42 -3.66
C ALA A 14 -14.52 -0.71 -3.62
N GLU A 15 -15.16 -0.96 -4.76
CA GLU A 15 -16.17 -1.98 -4.97
C GLU A 15 -15.71 -2.97 -6.04
N VAL A 16 -15.99 -4.26 -5.86
CA VAL A 16 -15.61 -5.28 -6.83
C VAL A 16 -16.36 -5.05 -8.16
N GLY A 17 -15.64 -5.14 -9.27
CA GLY A 17 -16.15 -4.96 -10.62
C GLY A 17 -16.21 -3.51 -11.09
N GLU A 18 -15.97 -2.53 -10.21
CA GLU A 18 -15.98 -1.13 -10.62
C GLU A 18 -14.74 -0.77 -11.45
N THR A 19 -14.88 0.23 -12.32
CA THR A 19 -13.74 0.83 -13.04
C THR A 19 -13.28 2.09 -12.32
N ILE A 20 -12.01 2.13 -11.98
CA ILE A 20 -11.31 3.28 -11.40
C ILE A 20 -10.29 3.85 -12.40
N VAL A 21 -9.91 5.11 -12.20
CA VAL A 21 -8.99 5.84 -13.08
C VAL A 21 -7.87 6.47 -12.25
N SER A 22 -6.62 6.32 -12.67
CA SER A 22 -5.51 7.06 -12.08
C SER A 22 -5.65 8.57 -12.36
N THR A 23 -5.57 9.41 -11.35
CA THR A 23 -5.74 10.86 -11.51
C THR A 23 -4.96 11.65 -10.45
N THR A 24 -4.65 12.90 -10.75
CA THR A 24 -4.23 13.89 -9.75
C THR A 24 -5.44 14.68 -9.29
N PHE A 25 -5.63 14.76 -7.98
CA PHE A 25 -6.76 15.48 -7.40
C PHE A 25 -6.49 16.99 -7.39
N ARG A 26 -7.52 17.79 -7.70
CA ARG A 26 -7.40 19.25 -7.70
C ARG A 26 -6.94 19.75 -6.32
N GLY A 27 -5.98 20.68 -6.33
CA GLY A 27 -5.41 21.25 -5.11
C GLY A 27 -4.37 20.36 -4.43
N THR A 28 -3.99 19.22 -5.03
CA THR A 28 -2.92 18.35 -4.52
C THR A 28 -1.96 18.00 -5.66
N SER A 29 -0.73 17.62 -5.30
CA SER A 29 0.24 17.01 -6.23
C SER A 29 0.19 15.48 -6.20
N THR A 30 -0.72 14.91 -5.41
CA THR A 30 -0.78 13.48 -5.13
C THR A 30 -1.68 12.79 -6.16
N ARG A 31 -1.10 11.80 -6.84
CA ARG A 31 -1.83 10.89 -7.72
C ARG A 31 -2.48 9.77 -6.90
N GLY A 32 -3.69 9.39 -7.28
CA GLY A 32 -4.44 8.28 -6.68
C GLY A 32 -5.41 7.70 -7.69
N PHE A 33 -6.42 6.98 -7.21
CA PHE A 33 -7.51 6.46 -8.03
C PHE A 33 -8.81 7.20 -7.73
N ALA A 34 -9.57 7.53 -8.76
CA ALA A 34 -10.91 8.08 -8.67
C ALA A 34 -11.92 7.18 -9.38
N SER A 35 -13.20 7.40 -9.10
CA SER A 35 -14.27 6.71 -9.83
C SER A 35 -14.24 7.14 -11.29
N ALA A 36 -14.40 6.18 -12.22
CA ALA A 36 -14.57 6.53 -13.63
C ALA A 36 -15.85 7.34 -13.90
N ALA A 37 -16.85 7.27 -13.00
CA ALA A 37 -18.11 8.01 -13.09
C ALA A 37 -18.02 9.41 -12.48
N ASP A 38 -17.17 9.61 -11.47
CA ASP A 38 -16.92 10.90 -10.83
C ASP A 38 -15.44 11.07 -10.46
N PRO A 39 -14.67 11.85 -11.25
CA PRO A 39 -13.25 12.10 -11.01
C PRO A 39 -12.95 12.88 -9.71
N ASN A 40 -13.95 13.49 -9.07
CA ASN A 40 -13.74 14.25 -7.82
C ASN A 40 -13.82 13.37 -6.57
N VAL A 41 -14.21 12.10 -6.71
CA VAL A 41 -14.32 11.15 -5.61
C VAL A 41 -13.17 10.17 -5.67
N ALA A 42 -12.29 10.22 -4.66
CA ALA A 42 -11.22 9.27 -4.49
C ALA A 42 -11.77 7.89 -4.14
N VAL A 43 -11.25 6.87 -4.81
CA VAL A 43 -11.57 5.47 -4.54
C VAL A 43 -10.44 4.86 -3.71
N CYS A 44 -10.81 4.40 -2.53
CA CYS A 44 -9.92 3.89 -1.51
C CYS A 44 -9.69 2.39 -1.65
N LEU A 45 -8.45 2.01 -1.94
CA LEU A 45 -8.03 0.61 -2.02
C LEU A 45 -7.47 0.13 -0.68
N LEU A 46 -7.85 -1.08 -0.29
CA LEU A 46 -7.25 -1.77 0.86
C LEU A 46 -6.01 -2.55 0.39
N PRO A 47 -4.91 -2.61 1.18
CA PRO A 47 -3.79 -3.50 0.90
C PRO A 47 -4.26 -4.93 0.63
N GLY A 48 -3.86 -5.50 -0.51
CA GLY A 48 -4.34 -6.78 -1.03
C GLY A 48 -5.46 -6.68 -2.07
N THR A 49 -5.98 -5.48 -2.39
CA THR A 49 -6.94 -5.30 -3.49
C THR A 49 -6.28 -5.60 -4.83
N GLU A 50 -6.87 -6.47 -5.64
CA GLU A 50 -6.35 -6.81 -6.96
C GLU A 50 -7.02 -6.00 -8.06
N LEU A 51 -6.23 -5.56 -9.03
CA LEU A 51 -6.63 -4.69 -10.12
C LEU A 51 -6.27 -5.31 -11.48
N ALA A 52 -7.17 -5.16 -12.46
CA ALA A 52 -6.90 -5.39 -13.87
C ALA A 52 -6.88 -4.06 -14.63
N PHE A 53 -5.71 -3.64 -15.08
CA PHE A 53 -5.54 -2.48 -15.94
C PHE A 53 -5.99 -2.74 -17.37
N ALA A 54 -6.60 -1.73 -18.00
CA ALA A 54 -7.05 -1.80 -19.38
C ALA A 54 -5.89 -2.08 -20.35
N ASP A 55 -4.71 -1.52 -20.08
CA ASP A 55 -3.48 -1.68 -20.85
C ASP A 55 -2.30 -2.01 -19.93
N ASN A 56 -1.13 -2.29 -20.52
CA ASN A 56 0.10 -2.46 -19.76
C ASN A 56 0.39 -1.23 -18.90
N VAL A 57 0.72 -1.44 -17.63
CA VAL A 57 0.84 -0.34 -16.67
C VAL A 57 1.99 0.60 -17.03
N ARG A 58 1.70 1.89 -17.10
CA ARG A 58 2.66 2.96 -17.38
C ARG A 58 2.94 3.80 -16.15
N TYR A 59 4.19 4.24 -16.01
CA TYR A 59 4.61 5.05 -14.87
C TYR A 59 5.75 6.00 -15.23
N ASP A 60 5.79 7.15 -14.56
CA ASP A 60 6.81 8.17 -14.76
C ASP A 60 7.97 7.95 -13.78
N ASN A 61 9.16 7.65 -14.30
CA ASN A 61 10.35 7.55 -13.46
C ASN A 61 11.08 8.89 -13.41
N ARG A 62 11.00 9.59 -12.26
CA ARG A 62 11.81 10.78 -11.93
C ARG A 62 11.91 11.81 -13.08
N TRP A 63 10.76 12.22 -13.61
CA TRP A 63 10.59 13.28 -14.63
C TRP A 63 11.18 13.08 -16.03
N ILE A 64 12.01 12.06 -16.29
CA ILE A 64 12.79 12.02 -17.54
C ILE A 64 12.19 11.07 -18.60
N TRP A 65 11.47 10.01 -18.21
CA TRP A 65 10.80 9.12 -19.17
C TRP A 65 9.66 8.27 -18.58
N THR A 66 8.59 8.09 -19.35
CA THR A 66 7.52 7.14 -19.03
C THR A 66 8.00 5.73 -19.36
N ARG A 67 7.88 4.83 -18.38
CA ARG A 67 8.18 3.40 -18.50
C ARG A 67 6.90 2.59 -18.53
N THR A 68 7.01 1.36 -19.02
CA THR A 68 5.89 0.41 -19.09
C THR A 68 6.29 -0.88 -18.38
N ILE A 69 5.41 -1.38 -17.53
CA ILE A 69 5.45 -2.73 -16.96
C ILE A 69 4.69 -3.63 -17.92
N ASN A 70 5.27 -4.77 -18.29
CA ASN A 70 4.62 -5.77 -19.14
C ASN A 70 3.65 -6.64 -18.32
N SER A 71 2.73 -5.99 -17.60
CA SER A 71 1.65 -6.59 -16.84
C SER A 71 0.43 -5.69 -16.91
N ARG A 72 -0.74 -6.33 -16.99
CA ARG A 72 -2.06 -5.69 -16.88
C ARG A 72 -2.75 -6.02 -15.57
N VAL A 73 -2.11 -6.79 -14.70
CA VAL A 73 -2.63 -7.15 -13.39
C VAL A 73 -1.66 -6.72 -12.31
N GLY A 74 -2.19 -6.27 -11.19
CA GLY A 74 -1.39 -5.88 -10.04
C GLY A 74 -2.21 -5.88 -8.77
N LYS A 75 -1.52 -5.95 -7.65
CA LYS A 75 -2.11 -5.96 -6.31
C LYS A 75 -1.70 -4.68 -5.59
N PHE A 76 -2.69 -3.95 -5.09
CA PHE A 76 -2.45 -2.78 -4.28
C PHE A 76 -1.82 -3.17 -2.95
N GLY A 77 -0.83 -2.41 -2.49
CA GLY A 77 -0.15 -2.64 -1.21
C GLY A 77 0.50 -1.36 -0.69
N LYS A 78 1.07 -1.46 0.53
CA LYS A 78 1.90 -0.41 1.12
C LYS A 78 3.35 -0.88 1.22
N ILE A 79 4.29 -0.08 0.71
CA ILE A 79 5.73 -0.32 0.82
C ILE A 79 6.36 0.62 1.86
N ASP A 80 7.41 0.15 2.52
CA ASP A 80 8.20 0.92 3.49
C ASP A 80 7.37 1.77 4.48
N PRO A 81 6.32 1.23 5.14
CA PRO A 81 5.36 2.01 5.93
C PRO A 81 5.99 2.73 7.14
N HIS A 82 7.23 2.39 7.49
CA HIS A 82 7.98 2.98 8.59
C HIS A 82 8.81 4.20 8.19
N ILE A 83 8.92 4.52 6.90
CA ILE A 83 9.70 5.67 6.44
C ILE A 83 8.80 6.91 6.40
N PRO A 84 9.05 7.93 7.25
CA PRO A 84 8.24 9.15 7.24
C PRO A 84 8.33 9.89 5.90
N ASP A 85 7.30 10.70 5.61
CA ASP A 85 7.26 11.63 4.49
C ASP A 85 7.42 11.00 3.08
N ARG A 86 7.16 9.69 2.95
CA ARG A 86 7.12 8.98 1.67
C ARG A 86 5.71 8.55 1.29
N HIS A 87 5.46 8.45 -0.01
CA HIS A 87 4.29 7.74 -0.49
C HIS A 87 4.52 6.23 -0.36
N HIS A 88 3.58 5.56 0.30
CA HIS A 88 3.64 4.12 0.58
C HIS A 88 2.80 3.30 -0.38
N ASP A 89 1.74 3.89 -0.92
CA ASP A 89 0.81 3.16 -1.77
C ASP A 89 1.47 2.79 -3.10
N ALA A 90 1.43 1.50 -3.41
CA ALA A 90 2.06 0.92 -4.58
C ALA A 90 1.19 -0.17 -5.22
N ILE A 91 1.42 -0.41 -6.50
CA ILE A 91 0.93 -1.58 -7.22
C ILE A 91 2.08 -2.58 -7.34
N GLU A 92 1.93 -3.73 -6.73
CA GLU A 92 2.83 -4.89 -6.83
C GLU A 92 2.41 -5.77 -8.01
N PHE A 93 3.38 -6.23 -8.80
CA PHE A 93 3.17 -7.04 -10.00
C PHE A 93 3.59 -8.50 -9.78
N PRO A 94 3.14 -9.45 -10.64
CA PRO A 94 3.48 -10.87 -10.50
C PRO A 94 4.99 -11.18 -10.52
N ASP A 95 5.81 -10.31 -11.11
CA ASP A 95 7.27 -10.45 -11.15
C ASP A 95 7.97 -9.89 -9.90
N GLY A 96 7.21 -9.49 -8.88
CA GLY A 96 7.69 -8.92 -7.63
C GLY A 96 8.13 -7.46 -7.72
N LYS A 97 8.05 -6.83 -8.91
CA LYS A 97 8.27 -5.38 -9.03
C LYS A 97 7.07 -4.63 -8.47
N TYR A 98 7.29 -3.37 -8.14
CA TYR A 98 6.22 -2.47 -7.75
C TYR A 98 6.40 -1.08 -8.38
N VAL A 99 5.30 -0.35 -8.47
CA VAL A 99 5.25 1.05 -8.88
C VAL A 99 4.44 1.83 -7.85
N LEU A 100 4.97 2.96 -7.38
CA LEU A 100 4.21 3.86 -6.50
C LEU A 100 2.99 4.40 -7.24
N VAL A 101 1.85 4.47 -6.55
CA VAL A 101 0.60 5.00 -7.14
C VAL A 101 0.80 6.43 -7.64
N THR A 102 1.60 7.22 -6.92
CA THR A 102 1.94 8.61 -7.31
C THR A 102 2.77 8.72 -8.59
N GLN A 103 3.35 7.61 -9.07
CA GLN A 103 4.12 7.55 -10.33
C GLN A 103 3.28 7.05 -11.51
N LEU A 104 2.11 6.46 -11.30
CA LEU A 104 1.28 5.92 -12.38
C LEU A 104 0.88 7.04 -13.35
N VAL A 105 1.05 6.86 -14.66
CA VAL A 105 0.53 7.83 -15.64
C VAL A 105 -0.97 8.06 -15.41
N GLU A 106 -1.44 9.31 -15.54
CA GLU A 106 -2.85 9.66 -15.38
C GLU A 106 -3.74 9.06 -16.48
N GLY A 107 -5.02 8.87 -16.18
CA GLY A 107 -6.02 8.37 -17.13
C GLY A 107 -6.00 6.86 -17.33
N GLN A 108 -5.12 6.13 -16.64
CA GLN A 108 -5.10 4.66 -16.73
C GLN A 108 -6.32 4.09 -16.03
N ARG A 109 -7.08 3.28 -16.78
CA ARG A 109 -8.27 2.59 -16.28
C ARG A 109 -7.87 1.25 -15.67
N ALA A 110 -8.44 0.95 -14.52
CA ALA A 110 -8.33 -0.37 -13.89
C ALA A 110 -9.69 -0.83 -13.38
N THR A 111 -9.95 -2.13 -13.46
CA THR A 111 -11.11 -2.78 -12.85
C THR A 111 -10.69 -3.41 -11.53
N VAL A 112 -11.47 -3.20 -10.48
CA VAL A 112 -11.27 -3.87 -9.19
C VAL A 112 -11.70 -5.33 -9.33
N LEU A 113 -10.75 -6.25 -9.23
CA LEU A 113 -11.02 -7.68 -9.38
C LEU A 113 -11.53 -8.31 -8.08
N GLN A 114 -10.89 -7.97 -6.97
CA GLN A 114 -11.27 -8.45 -5.65
C GLN A 114 -10.73 -7.55 -4.55
N LEU A 115 -11.43 -7.52 -3.43
CA LEU A 115 -10.99 -6.91 -2.18
C LEU A 115 -10.21 -7.94 -1.35
N PRO A 116 -9.30 -7.52 -0.46
CA PRO A 116 -8.58 -8.45 0.40
C PRO A 116 -9.54 -9.27 1.28
N VAL A 117 -9.23 -10.55 1.46
CA VAL A 117 -9.93 -11.40 2.42
C VAL A 117 -9.55 -10.95 3.82
N THR A 118 -10.46 -10.27 4.50
CA THR A 118 -10.33 -9.98 5.93
C THR A 118 -10.68 -11.25 6.70
N GLN A 119 -9.69 -12.04 7.08
CA GLN A 119 -9.90 -13.06 8.12
C GLN A 119 -10.16 -12.31 9.44
N PRO A 120 -11.24 -12.61 10.19
CA PRO A 120 -11.37 -12.10 11.54
C PRO A 120 -10.23 -12.69 12.38
N VAL A 121 -9.18 -11.88 12.59
CA VAL A 121 -8.10 -12.23 13.49
C VAL A 121 -8.68 -12.18 14.90
N SER A 122 -8.91 -13.34 15.52
CA SER A 122 -9.15 -13.41 16.96
C SER A 122 -8.02 -12.66 17.65
N GLU A 123 -8.37 -11.60 18.36
CA GLU A 123 -7.50 -10.72 19.11
C GLU A 123 -6.63 -11.54 20.08
N ARG A 124 -5.37 -11.80 19.70
CA ARG A 124 -4.36 -12.26 20.66
C ARG A 124 -3.60 -11.03 21.12
N GLU A 125 -4.06 -10.48 22.25
CA GLU A 125 -3.37 -9.46 23.03
C GLU A 125 -1.89 -9.79 23.15
N HIS A 126 -1.05 -8.96 22.52
CA HIS A 126 0.39 -8.96 22.75
C HIS A 126 0.66 -8.23 24.07
N LYS A 127 0.55 -8.93 25.19
CA LYS A 127 1.08 -8.42 26.47
C LYS A 127 2.61 -8.36 26.34
N PRO A 128 3.27 -7.20 26.55
CA PRO A 128 4.72 -7.11 26.44
C PRO A 128 5.37 -8.00 27.51
N GLN A 129 6.18 -8.97 27.08
CA GLN A 129 7.05 -9.69 28.01
C GLN A 129 8.27 -8.81 28.32
N ILE A 130 8.29 -8.27 29.53
CA ILE A 130 9.47 -7.61 30.10
C ILE A 130 10.54 -8.69 30.27
N ILE A 131 11.64 -8.56 29.53
CA ILE A 131 12.82 -9.42 29.66
C ILE A 131 13.52 -9.03 30.97
N ALA A 132 13.46 -9.91 31.97
CA ALA A 132 14.25 -9.77 33.18
C ALA A 132 15.69 -10.26 32.91
N ASP A 133 16.62 -9.33 33.06
CA ASP A 133 18.06 -9.48 32.85
C ASP A 133 18.66 -10.46 33.87
N SER A 134 19.10 -11.63 33.42
CA SER A 134 19.71 -12.66 34.28
C SER A 134 21.24 -12.48 34.31
N ARG A 135 21.78 -11.91 35.39
CA ARG A 135 23.23 -11.94 35.67
C ARG A 135 23.66 -13.36 36.06
N PRO A 136 24.83 -13.86 35.63
CA PRO A 136 25.33 -15.16 36.07
C PRO A 136 25.89 -15.10 37.51
N SER A 137 25.52 -16.11 38.30
CA SER A 137 25.93 -16.32 39.70
C SER A 137 27.42 -16.66 39.83
N PRO A 138 28.14 -16.19 40.88
CA PRO A 138 29.51 -16.61 41.15
C PRO A 138 29.57 -18.00 41.81
N THR A 139 30.49 -18.83 41.34
CA THR A 139 30.79 -20.19 41.83
C THR A 139 31.35 -20.17 43.26
N PRO A 140 30.94 -21.09 44.16
CA PRO A 140 31.61 -21.25 45.45
C PRO A 140 32.89 -22.08 45.31
N ARG A 141 33.99 -21.60 45.89
CA ARG A 141 35.24 -22.36 46.11
C ARG A 141 35.06 -23.33 47.29
N LEU A 142 35.53 -24.57 47.13
CA LEU A 142 35.65 -25.57 48.20
C LEU A 142 36.66 -25.11 49.29
N PRO A 143 36.41 -25.41 50.57
CA PRO A 143 37.47 -25.39 51.58
C PRO A 143 38.28 -26.70 51.57
N ILE A 144 39.59 -26.55 51.64
CA ILE A 144 40.57 -27.56 52.01
C ILE A 144 40.91 -27.30 53.48
N GLY A 145 40.76 -28.29 54.36
CA GLY A 145 41.25 -28.25 55.75
C GLY A 145 40.15 -28.21 56.79
#